data_AF-A0A397VAJ3-F1
#
_entry.id   AF-A0A397VAJ3-F1
#
_cell.length_a   1.000
_cell.length_b   1.000
_cell.length_c   1.000
_cell.angle_alpha   90.00
_cell.angle_beta   90.00
_cell.angle_gamma   90.00
#
_symmetry.space_group_name_H-M   'P 1'
#
loop_
_entity.id
_entity.type
_entity.pdbx_description
1 polymer ?
#
loop_
_entity_poly.entity_id
_entity_poly.type
_entity_poly.pdbx_seq_one_letter_code
_entity_poly.pdbx_strand_id
1 'polypeptide(L)'
;MAAAELDINFPPKIKVDEFLSNESEYRQPPNAYMIYRKVYNRTLKSKRMRLSLTSVSKLSSASWKKAPAEVKGWYKKFAAEVRQQHRKMYLRYKEVRPGPMKSDVSSCKVWIFVPENPGQI
;
A
#
# COMPACT_ATOMS: atom_id res chain seq x y z
N MET A 1 -4.21 3.98 25.24
CA MET A 1 -3.14 3.53 24.31
C MET A 1 -2.76 4.69 23.41
N ALA A 2 -1.70 5.43 23.77
CA ALA A 2 -1.23 6.58 23.02
C ALA A 2 -0.88 6.16 21.59
N ALA A 3 -1.44 6.85 20.59
CA ALA A 3 -0.97 6.72 19.22
C ALA A 3 0.50 7.13 19.24
N ALA A 4 1.42 6.22 18.92
CA ALA A 4 2.81 6.59 18.73
C ALA A 4 2.83 7.69 17.66
N GLU A 5 3.06 8.92 18.10
CA GLU A 5 3.31 10.05 17.22
C GLU A 5 4.68 9.79 16.60
N LEU A 6 4.69 8.95 15.57
CA LEU A 6 5.83 8.84 14.70
C LEU A 6 5.93 10.18 14.01
N ASP A 7 6.93 10.95 14.44
CA ASP A 7 7.38 12.12 13.74
C ASP A 7 7.89 11.68 12.36
N ILE A 8 6.98 11.64 11.40
CA ILE A 8 7.31 11.35 10.01
C ILE A 8 7.93 12.64 9.51
N ASN A 9 9.26 12.70 9.50
CA ASN A 9 10.00 13.87 9.03
C ASN A 9 9.50 14.24 7.62
N PHE A 10 8.77 15.34 7.56
CA PHE A 10 8.22 15.90 6.33
C PHE A 10 9.19 16.98 5.81
N PRO A 11 9.57 16.96 4.53
CA PRO A 11 9.12 16.06 3.47
C PRO A 11 9.82 14.69 3.52
N PRO A 12 9.08 13.59 3.35
CA PRO A 12 9.68 12.26 3.26
C PRO A 12 10.38 12.11 1.90
N LYS A 13 11.63 11.62 1.91
CA LYS A 13 12.39 11.29 0.69
C LYS A 13 11.80 10.02 0.03
N ILE A 14 10.77 10.21 -0.79
CA ILE A 14 10.02 9.17 -1.49
C ILE A 14 10.13 9.42 -3.00
N LYS A 15 10.53 8.40 -3.77
CA LYS A 15 10.52 8.45 -5.24
C LYS A 15 9.29 7.76 -5.83
N VAL A 16 8.79 8.26 -6.95
CA VAL A 16 7.63 7.70 -7.67
C VAL A 16 7.92 6.27 -8.13
N ASP A 17 9.15 6.01 -8.58
CA ASP A 17 9.60 4.70 -9.08
C ASP A 17 9.47 3.58 -8.04
N GLU A 18 9.59 3.89 -6.75
CA GLU A 18 9.45 2.88 -5.68
C GLU A 18 8.03 2.28 -5.60
N PHE A 19 7.04 2.91 -6.22
CA PHE A 19 5.64 2.46 -6.26
C PHE A 19 5.24 1.88 -7.61
N LEU A 20 6.09 2.02 -8.61
CA LEU A 20 5.92 1.51 -9.97
C LEU A 20 6.90 0.35 -10.16
N SER A 21 6.63 -0.78 -9.53
CA SER A 21 7.42 -2.00 -9.78
C SER A 21 7.10 -2.54 -11.17
N ASN A 22 8.07 -3.17 -11.85
CA ASN A 22 7.86 -3.83 -13.15
C ASN A 22 6.76 -4.91 -13.09
N GLU A 23 6.53 -5.52 -11.93
CA GLU A 23 5.45 -6.51 -11.73
C GLU A 23 4.06 -5.85 -11.53
N SER A 24 4.02 -4.52 -11.38
CA SER A 24 2.80 -3.74 -11.11
C SER A 24 2.13 -3.17 -12.36
N GLU A 25 2.63 -3.49 -13.55
CA GLU A 25 2.01 -3.05 -14.82
C GLU A 25 0.52 -3.40 -14.89
N TYR A 26 0.11 -4.52 -14.25
CA TYR A 26 -1.28 -4.95 -14.14
C TYR A 26 -1.98 -4.53 -12.85
N ARG A 27 -1.24 -4.18 -11.79
CA ARG A 27 -1.82 -3.88 -10.47
C ARG A 27 -2.20 -2.41 -10.40
N GLN A 28 -3.33 -2.14 -9.73
CA GLN A 28 -3.74 -0.75 -9.52
C GLN A 28 -2.67 0.01 -8.72
N PRO A 29 -2.34 1.24 -9.13
CA PRO A 29 -1.38 2.07 -8.41
C PRO A 29 -1.88 2.37 -6.99
N PRO A 30 -0.97 2.46 -6.02
CA PRO A 30 -1.33 2.65 -4.62
C PRO A 30 -2.01 4.01 -4.40
N ASN A 31 -3.03 4.02 -3.54
CA ASN A 31 -3.67 5.26 -3.12
C ASN A 31 -2.79 6.06 -2.13
N ALA A 32 -3.18 7.30 -1.83
CA ALA A 32 -2.44 8.17 -0.91
C ALA A 32 -2.18 7.54 0.47
N TYR A 33 -3.15 6.80 1.01
CA TYR A 33 -3.01 6.10 2.30
C TYR A 33 -2.03 4.93 2.23
N MET A 34 -2.00 4.18 1.12
CA MET A 34 -1.04 3.09 0.93
C MET A 34 0.39 3.60 0.85
N ILE A 35 0.60 4.74 0.20
CA ILE A 35 1.89 5.44 0.16
C ILE A 35 2.29 5.86 1.58
N TYR A 36 1.38 6.50 2.31
CA TYR A 36 1.57 6.88 3.70
C TYR A 36 1.96 5.69 4.59
N ARG A 37 1.22 4.57 4.51
CA ARG A 37 1.48 3.36 5.30
C ARG A 37 2.85 2.73 4.99
N LYS A 38 3.31 2.80 3.74
CA LYS A 38 4.65 2.31 3.36
C LYS A 38 5.75 3.14 4.05
N VAL A 39 5.58 4.46 4.07
CA VAL A 39 6.50 5.41 4.77
C VAL A 39 6.45 5.18 6.28
N TYR A 40 5.26 4.98 6.84
CA TYR A 40 5.06 4.67 8.24
C TYR A 40 5.81 3.38 8.63
N ASN A 41 5.68 2.33 7.82
CA ASN A 41 6.39 1.06 8.03
C ASN A 41 7.92 1.23 7.92
N ARG A 42 8.42 2.00 6.94
CA ARG A 42 9.85 2.31 6.81
C ARG A 42 10.39 3.05 8.03
N THR A 43 9.61 3.99 8.57
CA THR A 43 9.97 4.74 9.80
C THR A 43 10.02 3.81 11.01
N LEU A 44 9.04 2.92 11.17
CA LEU A 44 9.05 1.88 12.22
C LEU A 44 10.28 0.97 12.13
N LYS A 45 10.61 0.51 10.92
CA LYS A 45 11.80 -0.30 10.65
C LYS A 45 13.08 0.44 11.01
N SER A 46 13.17 1.73 10.69
CA SER A 46 14.32 2.57 11.06
C SER A 46 14.48 2.70 12.57
N LYS A 47 13.37 2.73 13.31
CA LYS A 47 13.37 2.74 14.79
C LYS A 47 13.55 1.34 15.41
N ARG A 48 13.89 0.32 14.60
CA ARG A 48 14.01 -1.10 14.98
C ARG A 48 12.76 -1.69 15.64
N MET A 49 11.60 -1.07 15.45
CA MET A 49 10.32 -1.57 15.96
C MET A 49 9.69 -2.54 14.96
N ARG A 50 9.77 -3.84 15.27
CA ARG A 50 9.16 -4.91 14.46
C ARG A 50 7.73 -5.14 14.91
N LEU A 51 6.81 -4.31 14.42
CA LEU A 51 5.38 -4.49 14.67
C LEU A 51 4.74 -5.42 13.65
N SER A 52 3.77 -6.22 14.10
CA SER A 52 2.88 -6.99 13.22
C SER A 52 2.18 -6.06 12.24
N LEU A 53 1.98 -6.55 11.01
CA LEU A 53 1.29 -5.80 9.94
C LEU A 53 -0.10 -5.33 10.36
N THR A 54 -0.80 -6.10 11.20
CA THR A 54 -2.10 -5.77 11.79
C THR A 54 -1.99 -4.54 12.70
N SER A 55 -0.98 -4.52 13.57
CA SER A 55 -0.71 -3.38 14.46
C SER A 55 -0.33 -2.14 13.67
N VAL A 56 0.49 -2.30 12.62
CA VAL A 56 0.87 -1.19 11.73
C VAL A 56 -0.37 -0.59 11.07
N SER A 57 -1.31 -1.39 10.55
CA SER A 57 -2.55 -0.89 9.96
C SER A 57 -3.40 -0.09 10.94
N LYS A 58 -3.54 -0.58 12.18
CA LYS A 58 -4.30 0.09 13.23
C LYS A 58 -3.68 1.44 13.58
N LEU A 59 -2.35 1.48 13.76
CA LEU A 59 -1.63 2.71 14.08
C LEU A 59 -1.61 3.70 12.91
N SER A 60 -1.32 3.24 11.69
CA SER A 60 -1.25 4.11 10.52
C SER A 60 -2.61 4.72 10.18
N SER A 61 -3.70 3.97 10.36
CA SER A 61 -5.05 4.49 10.12
C SER A 61 -5.46 5.55 11.15
N ALA A 62 -5.15 5.33 12.44
CA ALA A 62 -5.37 6.32 13.48
C ALA A 62 -4.55 7.61 13.25
N SER A 63 -3.28 7.44 12.90
CA SER A 63 -2.36 8.54 12.59
C SER A 63 -2.81 9.32 11.33
N TRP A 64 -3.22 8.63 10.27
CA TRP A 64 -3.74 9.25 9.04
C TRP A 64 -4.98 10.10 9.29
N LYS A 65 -5.89 9.66 10.17
CA LYS A 65 -7.09 10.45 10.54
C LYS A 65 -6.70 11.78 11.18
N LYS A 66 -5.72 11.75 12.10
CA LYS A 66 -5.22 12.94 12.82
C LYS A 66 -4.30 13.85 11.99
N ALA A 67 -3.71 13.34 10.91
CA ALA A 67 -2.78 14.10 10.09
C ALA A 67 -3.41 15.39 9.52
N PRO A 68 -2.64 16.50 9.44
CA PRO A 68 -3.12 17.77 8.92
C PRO A 68 -3.48 17.68 7.43
N ALA A 69 -4.35 18.59 6.99
CA ALA A 69 -4.83 18.63 5.61
C ALA A 69 -3.70 18.82 4.59
N GLU A 70 -2.65 19.56 4.96
CA GLU A 70 -1.47 19.81 4.12
C GLU A 70 -0.74 18.50 3.78
N VAL A 71 -0.44 17.68 4.79
CA VAL A 71 0.21 16.37 4.62
C VAL A 71 -0.65 15.45 3.75
N LYS A 72 -1.95 15.40 4.04
CA LYS A 72 -2.91 14.64 3.21
C LYS A 72 -2.94 15.14 1.76
N GLY A 73 -2.87 16.45 1.56
CA GLY A 73 -2.83 17.11 0.27
C GLY A 73 -1.58 16.72 -0.52
N TRP A 74 -0.41 16.74 0.11
CA TRP A 74 0.85 16.32 -0.49
C TRP A 74 0.79 14.86 -0.95
N TYR A 75 0.34 13.93 -0.08
CA TYR A 75 0.22 12.51 -0.46
C TYR A 75 -0.85 12.26 -1.53
N LYS A 76 -1.92 13.07 -1.58
CA LYS A 76 -2.92 13.01 -2.66
C LYS A 76 -2.31 13.43 -4.00
N LYS A 77 -1.54 14.53 -4.03
CA LYS A 77 -0.81 14.99 -5.23
C LYS A 77 0.18 13.93 -5.70
N PHE A 78 1.00 13.42 -4.78
CA PHE A 78 1.96 12.36 -5.07
C PHE A 78 1.29 11.08 -5.59
N ALA A 79 0.17 10.66 -5.01
CA ALA A 79 -0.60 9.52 -5.51
C ALA A 79 -1.20 9.77 -6.90
N ALA A 80 -1.51 11.02 -7.26
CA ALA A 80 -1.96 11.37 -8.61
C ALA A 80 -0.81 11.28 -9.61
N GLU A 81 0.39 11.73 -9.25
CA GLU A 81 1.60 11.59 -10.08
C GLU A 81 1.95 10.12 -10.34
N VAL A 82 1.94 9.28 -9.30
CA VAL A 82 2.14 7.83 -9.43
C VAL A 82 1.10 7.22 -10.38
N ARG A 83 -0.18 7.60 -10.26
CA ARG A 83 -1.24 7.14 -11.18
C ARG A 83 -1.02 7.58 -12.61
N GLN A 84 -0.58 8.81 -12.80
CA GLN A 84 -0.34 9.36 -14.14
C GLN A 84 0.81 8.60 -14.82
N GLN A 85 1.89 8.33 -14.09
CA GLN A 85 3.03 7.58 -14.60
C GLN A 85 2.66 6.11 -14.86
N HIS A 86 1.91 5.48 -13.96
CA HIS A 86 1.37 4.13 -14.16
C HIS A 86 0.51 4.06 -15.42
N ARG A 87 -0.38 5.03 -15.63
CA ARG A 87 -1.22 5.14 -16.84
C ARG A 87 -0.36 5.21 -18.11
N LYS A 88 0.69 6.03 -18.14
CA LYS A 88 1.60 6.13 -19.29
C LYS A 88 2.26 4.78 -19.60
N MET A 89 2.75 4.08 -18.58
CA MET A 89 3.35 2.76 -18.72
C MET A 89 2.33 1.71 -19.19
N TYR A 90 1.13 1.73 -18.62
CA TYR A 90 0.03 0.83 -18.99
C TYR A 90 -0.45 1.04 -20.44
N LEU A 91 -0.57 2.30 -20.90
CA LEU A 91 -0.90 2.60 -22.30
C LEU A 91 0.17 2.06 -23.24
N ARG A 92 1.45 2.31 -22.93
CA ARG A 92 2.58 1.76 -23.68
C ARG A 92 2.53 0.23 -23.73
N TYR A 93 2.21 -0.43 -22.62
CA TYR A 93 2.03 -1.89 -22.58
C TYR A 93 0.89 -2.35 -23.51
N LYS A 94 -0.27 -1.67 -23.47
CA LYS A 94 -1.44 -2.00 -24.29
C LYS A 94 -1.16 -1.84 -25.79
N GLU A 95 -0.34 -0.87 -26.17
CA GLU A 95 0.09 -0.65 -27.56
C GLU A 95 1.05 -1.74 -28.05
N VAL A 96 1.88 -2.30 -27.17
CA VAL A 96 2.92 -3.30 -27.52
C VAL A 96 2.39 -4.73 -27.58
N ARG A 97 1.24 -5.08 -26.96
CA ARG A 97 0.63 -6.41 -27.07
C ARG A 97 -0.89 -6.36 -27.29
N PRO A 98 -1.41 -6.74 -28.48
CA PRO A 98 -2.82 -6.99 -28.66
C PRO A 98 -3.16 -8.45 -28.28
N GLY A 99 -4.10 -8.64 -27.34
CA GLY A 99 -4.73 -9.94 -27.06
C GLY A 99 -4.67 -10.40 -25.59
N PRO A 100 -5.70 -11.10 -25.09
CA PRO A 100 -5.95 -11.21 -23.66
C PRO A 100 -4.98 -12.21 -23.02
N MET A 101 -4.20 -11.75 -22.03
CA MET A 101 -3.61 -12.67 -21.08
C MET A 101 -4.74 -13.15 -20.19
N LYS A 102 -5.19 -14.39 -20.39
CA LYS A 102 -6.07 -15.08 -19.44
C LYS A 102 -5.28 -15.16 -18.14
N SER A 103 -5.48 -14.22 -17.22
CA SER A 103 -5.04 -14.41 -15.85
C SER A 103 -5.92 -15.52 -15.32
N ASP A 104 -5.40 -16.74 -15.30
CA ASP A 104 -5.98 -17.80 -14.51
C ASP A 104 -6.00 -17.29 -13.07
N VAL A 105 -7.19 -16.90 -12.59
CA VAL A 105 -7.40 -16.43 -11.21
C VAL A 105 -7.34 -17.62 -10.23
N SER A 106 -6.84 -18.78 -10.66
CA SER A 106 -6.56 -19.94 -9.80
C SER A 106 -5.14 -19.92 -9.24
N SER A 107 -4.79 -18.90 -8.46
CA SER A 107 -3.85 -19.11 -7.35
C SER A 107 -3.96 -17.94 -6.38
N CYS A 108 -4.34 -18.24 -5.13
CA CYS A 108 -4.67 -17.32 -4.02
C CYS A 108 -6.18 -17.06 -3.79
N LYS A 109 -7.01 -18.11 -3.83
CA LYS A 109 -8.01 -18.28 -2.76
C LYS A 109 -7.36 -19.10 -1.64
N VAL A 110 -6.81 -18.42 -0.63
CA VAL A 110 -6.62 -19.05 0.69
C VAL A 110 -8.02 -19.22 1.27
N TRP A 111 -8.63 -20.38 1.04
CA TRP A 111 -9.70 -20.85 1.91
C TRP A 111 -9.02 -21.24 3.23
N ILE A 112 -9.09 -20.36 4.22
CA ILE A 112 -8.89 -20.80 5.60
C ILE A 112 -10.15 -21.59 5.95
N PHE A 113 -10.12 -22.89 5.67
CA PHE A 113 -11.06 -23.84 6.26
C PHE A 113 -10.71 -23.89 7.74
N VAL A 114 -11.48 -23.17 8.55
CA VAL A 114 -11.51 -23.36 10.01
C VAL A 114 -12.56 -24.45 10.23
N PRO A 115 -12.18 -25.70 10.53
CA PRO A 115 -13.16 -26.67 11.00
C PRO A 115 -13.66 -26.20 12.37
N GLU A 116 -14.92 -25.78 12.44
CA GLU A 116 -15.70 -25.83 13.68
C GLU A 116 -15.58 -27.26 14.23
N ASN A 117 -15.12 -27.38 15.47
CA ASN A 117 -15.15 -28.62 16.25
C ASN A 117 -16.54 -28.75 16.88
N PRO A 118 -17.37 -29.74 16.50
CA PRO A 118 -18.52 -30.12 17.29
C PRO A 118 -18.19 -31.39 18.09
N GLY A 119 -18.14 -31.26 19.42
CA GLY A 119 -18.39 -32.38 20.33
C GLY A 119 -17.19 -32.96 21.08
N GLN A 120 -16.92 -32.40 22.26
CA GLN A 120 -16.59 -33.21 23.44
C GLN A 120 -17.49 -32.75 24.59
N ILE A 121 -18.39 -33.64 24.99
CA ILE A 121 -18.98 -33.72 26.33
C ILE A 121 -18.48 -35.05 26.91
#